data_AF-A0A9E6D6W4-F1
#
_entry.id   AF-A0A9E6D6W4-F1
#
_cell.length_a   1.000
_cell.length_b   1.000
_cell.length_c   1.000
_cell.angle_alpha   90.00
_cell.angle_beta   90.00
_cell.angle_gamma   90.00
#
_symmetry.space_group_name_H-M   'P 1'
#
loop_
_entity.id
_entity.type
_entity.pdbx_description
1 polymer ?
#
loop_
_entity_poly.entity_id
_entity_poly.type
_entity_poly.pdbx_seq_one_letter_code
_entity_poly.pdbx_strand_id
1 'polypeptide(L)'
;MYYFKKSHKTEETIKKDKDVWYFMQQRIINQKHLKNQRISKNFMSYSLIGLVIILFGTFGFYLFQDYKIEKNGVETKAKIDLVKRNSYRANDMDPQWIENYLIWYTFKTKKKTIRGYQQILLEDYHSYFDYEIKNLDSINIMYNSKSPNENKICKNGQVKRMSTTPIK
;
A
#
# COMPACT_ATOMS: atom_id res chain seq x y z
N MET A 1 27.62 6.16 82.46
CA MET A 1 28.75 5.73 81.63
C MET A 1 28.33 4.45 80.91
N TYR A 2 27.87 4.53 79.66
CA TYR A 2 27.39 3.36 78.90
C TYR A 2 28.54 2.80 78.06
N TYR A 3 28.95 1.56 78.35
CA TYR A 3 29.92 0.81 77.56
C TYR A 3 29.24 0.25 76.31
N PHE A 4 29.62 0.72 75.13
CA PHE A 4 29.27 0.08 73.86
C PHE A 4 30.18 -1.14 73.64
N LYS A 5 29.60 -2.34 73.67
CA LYS A 5 30.26 -3.61 73.35
C LYS A 5 30.46 -3.69 71.84
N LYS A 6 31.71 -3.51 71.38
CA LYS A 6 32.09 -3.60 69.97
C LYS A 6 32.07 -5.06 69.52
N SER A 7 31.07 -5.44 68.72
CA SER A 7 30.95 -6.77 68.14
C SER A 7 32.00 -6.97 67.03
N HIS A 8 33.02 -7.78 67.27
CA HIS A 8 33.94 -8.25 66.22
C HIS A 8 33.25 -9.32 65.36
N LYS A 9 32.73 -8.93 64.20
CA LYS A 9 32.36 -9.89 63.15
C LYS A 9 33.66 -10.49 62.57
N THR A 10 33.72 -11.82 62.48
CA THR A 10 34.85 -12.55 61.89
C THR A 10 34.89 -12.37 60.36
N GLU A 11 36.07 -12.35 59.76
CA GLU A 11 36.26 -12.09 58.32
C GLU A 11 35.44 -13.03 57.41
N GLU A 12 35.22 -14.28 57.84
CA GLU A 12 34.37 -15.24 57.14
C GLU A 12 32.90 -14.79 57.04
N THR A 13 32.36 -14.15 58.08
CA THR A 13 30.99 -13.62 58.05
C THR A 13 30.87 -12.43 57.09
N ILE A 14 31.91 -11.60 56.98
CA ILE A 14 31.97 -10.47 56.06
C ILE A 14 32.05 -10.97 54.60
N LYS A 15 32.83 -12.02 54.34
CA LYS A 15 32.93 -12.63 53.00
C LYS A 15 31.60 -13.26 52.56
N LYS A 16 30.96 -14.02 53.45
CA LYS A 16 29.65 -14.63 53.21
C LYS A 16 28.57 -13.59 52.92
N ASP A 17 28.54 -12.48 53.67
CA ASP A 17 27.60 -11.38 53.45
C ASP A 17 27.80 -10.73 52.06
N LYS A 18 29.06 -10.59 51.59
CA LYS A 18 29.37 -10.04 50.25
C LYS A 18 28.94 -10.97 49.11
N ASP A 19 29.18 -12.28 49.25
CA ASP A 19 28.79 -13.27 48.25
C ASP A 19 27.27 -13.35 48.11
N VAL A 20 26.54 -13.28 49.24
CA VAL A 20 25.07 -13.21 49.25
C VAL A 20 24.58 -11.94 48.56
N TRP A 21 25.20 -10.79 48.83
CA TRP A 21 24.84 -9.52 48.19
C TRP A 21 25.07 -9.55 46.67
N TYR A 22 26.21 -10.08 46.23
CA TYR A 22 26.52 -10.25 44.80
C TYR A 22 25.49 -11.15 44.11
N PHE A 23 25.11 -12.26 44.75
CA PHE A 23 24.10 -13.18 44.21
C PHE A 23 22.71 -12.53 44.12
N MET A 24 22.34 -11.68 45.08
CA MET A 24 21.09 -10.91 45.01
C MET A 24 21.11 -9.88 43.87
N GLN A 25 22.23 -9.16 43.68
CA GLN A 25 22.37 -8.20 42.57
C GLN A 25 22.25 -8.91 41.21
N GLN A 26 22.91 -10.05 41.05
CA GLN A 26 22.82 -10.84 39.82
C GLN A 26 21.39 -11.32 39.53
N ARG A 27 20.64 -11.74 40.56
CA ARG A 27 19.22 -12.10 40.40
C ARG A 27 18.37 -10.92 39.95
N ILE A 28 18.58 -9.72 40.51
CA ILE A 28 17.83 -8.52 40.15
C ILE A 28 18.13 -8.11 38.69
N ILE A 29 19.39 -8.15 38.29
CA ILE A 29 19.82 -7.84 36.91
C ILE A 29 19.21 -8.84 35.92
N ASN A 30 19.29 -10.14 36.21
CA ASN A 30 18.68 -11.17 35.36
C ASN A 30 17.16 -11.03 35.25
N GLN A 31 16.46 -10.71 36.34
CA GLN A 31 15.01 -10.45 36.29
C GLN A 31 14.66 -9.22 35.44
N LYS A 32 15.46 -8.14 35.52
CA LYS A 32 15.30 -6.96 34.65
C LYS A 32 15.52 -7.29 33.18
N HIS A 33 16.57 -8.06 32.86
CA HIS A 33 16.83 -8.52 31.48
C HIS A 33 15.70 -9.38 30.92
N LEU A 34 15.19 -10.35 31.69
CA LEU A 34 14.07 -11.20 31.28
C LEU A 34 12.77 -10.38 31.07
N LYS A 35 12.49 -9.40 31.95
CA LYS A 35 11.35 -8.50 31.79
C LYS A 35 11.48 -7.64 30.53
N ASN A 36 12.65 -7.07 30.27
CA ASN A 36 12.91 -6.27 29.08
C ASN A 36 12.82 -7.11 27.80
N GLN A 37 13.33 -8.35 27.79
CA GLN A 37 13.16 -9.29 26.67
C GLN A 37 11.69 -9.66 26.44
N ARG A 38 10.89 -9.80 27.50
CA ARG A 38 9.46 -10.10 27.37
C ARG A 38 8.69 -8.88 26.83
N ILE A 39 9.01 -7.67 27.29
CA ILE A 39 8.45 -6.41 26.77
C ILE A 39 8.84 -6.22 25.29
N SER A 40 10.09 -6.46 24.92
CA SER A 40 10.54 -6.29 23.53
C SER A 40 9.89 -7.30 22.58
N LYS A 41 9.68 -8.55 23.03
CA LYS A 41 8.93 -9.56 22.25
C LYS A 41 7.47 -9.17 22.07
N ASN A 42 6.81 -8.70 23.13
CA ASN A 42 5.43 -8.22 23.04
C ASN A 42 5.32 -7.00 22.11
N PHE A 43 6.25 -6.05 22.22
CA PHE A 43 6.31 -4.88 21.33
C PHE A 43 6.50 -5.28 19.86
N MET A 44 7.41 -6.23 19.56
CA MET A 44 7.56 -6.78 18.21
C MET A 44 6.28 -7.45 17.70
N SER A 45 5.57 -8.20 18.55
CA SER A 45 4.31 -8.83 18.12
C SER A 45 3.21 -7.81 17.83
N TYR A 46 3.08 -6.76 18.66
CA TYR A 46 2.11 -5.70 18.42
C TYR A 46 2.44 -4.86 17.20
N SER A 47 3.72 -4.57 16.95
CA SER A 47 4.13 -3.84 15.75
C SER A 47 3.84 -4.64 14.48
N LEU A 48 4.06 -5.95 14.50
CA LEU A 48 3.73 -6.84 13.37
C LEU A 48 2.21 -6.85 13.10
N ILE A 49 1.39 -6.98 14.13
CA ILE A 49 -0.08 -6.95 14.01
C ILE A 49 -0.54 -5.59 13.46
N GLY A 50 0.03 -4.49 13.95
CA GLY A 50 -0.28 -3.15 13.47
C GLY A 50 0.03 -2.98 11.97
N LEU A 51 1.18 -3.49 11.52
CA LEU A 51 1.56 -3.50 10.10
C LEU A 51 0.56 -4.28 9.25
N VAL A 52 0.15 -5.47 9.72
CA VAL A 52 -0.84 -6.30 9.02
C VAL A 52 -2.18 -5.56 8.88
N ILE A 53 -2.65 -4.90 9.94
CA ILE A 53 -3.90 -4.12 9.90
C ILE A 53 -3.79 -2.96 8.89
N ILE A 54 -2.66 -2.26 8.83
CA ILE A 54 -2.44 -1.18 7.87
C ILE A 54 -2.44 -1.70 6.43
N LEU A 55 -1.78 -2.84 6.18
CA LEU A 55 -1.75 -3.47 4.85
C LEU A 55 -3.15 -3.89 4.40
N PHE A 56 -3.91 -4.57 5.25
CA PHE A 56 -5.29 -4.97 4.91
C PHE A 56 -6.24 -3.78 4.79
N GLY A 57 -6.10 -2.76 5.65
CA GLY A 57 -6.91 -1.55 5.63
C GLY A 57 -6.71 -0.74 4.35
N THR A 58 -5.46 -0.57 3.91
CA THR A 58 -5.14 0.12 2.66
C THR A 58 -5.64 -0.67 1.45
N PHE A 59 -5.41 -1.99 1.41
CA PHE A 59 -5.91 -2.85 0.33
C PHE A 59 -7.45 -2.83 0.22
N GLY A 60 -8.15 -2.94 1.34
CA GLY A 60 -9.62 -2.85 1.38
C GLY A 60 -10.15 -1.50 0.92
N PHE A 61 -9.45 -0.40 1.24
CA PHE A 61 -9.83 0.94 0.79
C PHE A 61 -9.74 1.08 -0.73
N TYR A 62 -8.70 0.54 -1.37
CA TYR A 62 -8.58 0.54 -2.83
C TYR A 62 -9.73 -0.20 -3.51
N LEU A 63 -10.04 -1.43 -3.06
CA LEU A 63 -11.16 -2.21 -3.61
C LEU A 63 -12.51 -1.51 -3.44
N PHE A 64 -12.71 -0.82 -2.30
CA PHE A 64 -13.95 -0.09 -2.05
C PHE A 64 -14.15 1.09 -3.00
N GLN A 65 -13.08 1.78 -3.40
CA GLN A 65 -13.18 2.87 -4.39
C GLN A 65 -13.63 2.34 -5.75
N ASP A 66 -13.05 1.25 -6.22
CA ASP A 66 -13.42 0.65 -7.51
C ASP A 66 -14.87 0.22 -7.54
N TYR A 67 -15.36 -0.41 -6.45
CA TYR A 67 -16.75 -0.79 -6.29
C TYR A 67 -17.69 0.42 -6.25
N LYS A 68 -17.29 1.51 -5.59
CA LYS A 68 -18.10 2.73 -5.49
C LYS A 68 -18.30 3.39 -6.86
N ILE A 69 -17.25 3.43 -7.69
CA ILE A 69 -17.35 3.94 -9.06
C ILE A 69 -18.24 3.01 -9.88
N GLU A 70 -18.09 1.70 -9.76
CA GLU A 70 -18.88 0.73 -10.53
C GLU A 70 -20.38 0.79 -10.24
N LYS A 71 -20.77 0.99 -8.98
CA LYS A 71 -22.17 1.01 -8.57
C LYS A 71 -22.86 2.35 -8.78
N ASN A 72 -22.13 3.46 -8.65
CA ASN A 72 -22.72 4.82 -8.62
C ASN A 72 -22.09 5.77 -9.66
N GLY A 73 -21.27 5.24 -10.56
CA GLY A 73 -20.60 6.01 -11.58
C GLY A 73 -21.55 6.48 -12.67
N VAL A 74 -21.20 7.59 -13.29
CA VAL A 74 -21.88 8.08 -14.49
C VAL A 74 -21.06 7.64 -15.69
N GLU A 75 -21.70 6.92 -16.61
CA GLU A 75 -21.08 6.57 -17.89
C GLU A 75 -21.08 7.77 -18.84
N THR A 76 -19.98 7.98 -19.54
CA THR A 76 -19.84 8.97 -20.59
C THR A 76 -18.82 8.54 -21.63
N LYS A 77 -18.73 9.30 -22.71
CA LYS A 77 -17.71 9.09 -23.74
C LYS A 77 -16.50 9.98 -23.47
N ALA A 78 -15.34 9.36 -23.45
CA ALA A 78 -14.07 10.06 -23.56
C ALA A 78 -13.54 9.97 -24.99
N LYS A 79 -12.67 10.93 -25.33
CA LYS A 79 -11.84 10.91 -26.52
C LYS A 79 -10.43 10.51 -26.08
N ILE A 80 -9.83 9.55 -26.77
CA ILE A 80 -8.44 9.17 -26.55
C ILE A 80 -7.55 10.29 -27.10
N ASP A 81 -6.68 10.82 -26.25
CA ASP A 81 -5.69 11.82 -26.63
C ASP A 81 -4.40 11.14 -27.11
N LEU A 82 -3.96 10.11 -26.38
CA LEU A 82 -2.73 9.38 -26.66
C LEU A 82 -2.82 7.93 -26.19
N VAL A 83 -2.36 7.01 -27.03
CA VAL A 83 -2.06 5.61 -26.66
C VAL A 83 -0.57 5.39 -26.81
N LYS A 84 0.09 4.87 -25.77
CA LYS A 84 1.49 4.47 -25.83
C LYS A 84 1.64 3.05 -25.29
N ARG A 85 2.29 2.17 -26.06
CA ARG A 85 2.71 0.87 -25.54
C ARG A 85 4.00 1.05 -24.75
N ASN A 86 4.08 0.41 -23.61
CA ASN A 86 5.24 0.39 -22.76
C ASN A 86 5.55 -1.06 -22.36
N SER A 87 6.83 -1.32 -22.13
CA SER A 87 7.33 -2.63 -21.73
C SER A 87 8.47 -2.41 -20.75
N TYR A 88 8.38 -3.03 -19.58
CA TYR A 88 9.36 -2.89 -18.51
C TYR A 88 9.58 -4.21 -17.78
N ARG A 89 10.75 -4.35 -17.14
CA ARG A 89 11.04 -5.47 -16.25
C ARG A 89 10.74 -5.06 -14.82
N ALA A 90 9.99 -5.88 -14.09
CA ALA A 90 9.69 -5.63 -12.68
C ALA A 90 10.93 -5.70 -11.79
N ASN A 91 11.87 -6.57 -12.15
CA ASN A 91 13.20 -6.65 -11.57
C ASN A 91 14.19 -7.21 -12.59
N ASP A 92 15.49 -7.01 -12.37
CA ASP A 92 16.54 -7.42 -13.32
C ASP A 92 16.74 -8.94 -13.42
N MET A 93 16.27 -9.69 -12.42
CA MET A 93 16.42 -11.14 -12.30
C MET A 93 15.28 -11.90 -13.00
N ASP A 94 14.15 -11.25 -13.23
CA ASP A 94 12.96 -11.86 -13.82
C ASP A 94 13.02 -11.72 -15.36
N PRO A 95 13.05 -12.82 -16.12
CA PRO A 95 13.06 -12.74 -17.58
C PRO A 95 11.76 -12.19 -18.16
N GLN A 96 10.67 -12.10 -17.37
CA GLN A 96 9.38 -11.63 -17.85
C GLN A 96 9.34 -10.11 -18.04
N TRP A 97 8.86 -9.72 -19.21
CA TRP A 97 8.54 -8.34 -19.53
C TRP A 97 7.06 -8.09 -19.23
N ILE A 98 6.79 -7.02 -18.49
CA ILE A 98 5.43 -6.53 -18.27
C ILE A 98 5.11 -5.56 -19.39
N GLU A 99 4.17 -5.94 -20.24
CA GLU A 99 3.68 -5.13 -21.34
C GLU A 99 2.35 -4.47 -21.00
N ASN A 100 2.26 -3.17 -21.24
CA ASN A 100 1.08 -2.38 -20.91
C ASN A 100 0.79 -1.30 -21.98
N TYR A 101 -0.49 -0.96 -22.09
CA TYR A 101 -0.95 0.23 -22.79
C TYR A 101 -1.16 1.36 -21.78
N LEU A 102 -0.57 2.50 -22.08
CA LEU A 102 -0.76 3.75 -21.37
C LEU A 102 -1.72 4.60 -22.18
N ILE A 103 -2.91 4.88 -21.62
CA ILE A 103 -4.01 5.52 -22.32
C ILE A 103 -4.32 6.83 -21.62
N TRP A 104 -4.12 7.94 -22.32
CA TRP A 104 -4.58 9.27 -21.92
C TRP A 104 -5.85 9.61 -22.68
N TYR A 105 -6.84 10.13 -21.96
CA TYR A 105 -8.13 10.45 -22.54
C TYR A 105 -8.73 11.69 -21.90
N THR A 106 -9.60 12.35 -22.64
CA THR A 106 -10.30 13.55 -22.20
C THR A 106 -11.81 13.38 -22.31
N PHE A 107 -12.56 13.77 -21.29
CA PHE A 107 -14.02 13.78 -21.31
C PHE A 107 -14.58 15.07 -20.72
N LYS A 108 -15.81 15.41 -21.12
CA LYS A 108 -16.52 16.59 -20.62
C LYS A 108 -17.49 16.20 -19.52
N THR A 109 -17.42 16.94 -18.42
CA THR A 109 -18.45 16.97 -17.38
C THR A 109 -19.28 18.24 -17.54
N LYS A 110 -20.38 18.36 -16.79
CA LYS A 110 -21.21 19.59 -16.78
C LYS A 110 -20.42 20.87 -16.44
N LYS A 111 -19.34 20.74 -15.65
CA LYS A 111 -18.58 21.90 -15.13
C LYS A 111 -17.25 22.13 -15.85
N LYS A 112 -16.59 21.05 -16.28
CA LYS A 112 -15.22 21.11 -16.80
C LYS A 112 -14.87 19.92 -17.68
N THR A 113 -13.84 20.11 -18.48
CA THR A 113 -13.13 19.04 -19.18
C THR A 113 -12.12 18.41 -18.22
N ILE A 114 -12.10 17.08 -18.17
CA ILE A 114 -11.20 16.28 -17.33
C ILE A 114 -10.28 15.46 -18.22
N ARG A 115 -9.01 15.38 -17.83
CA ARG A 115 -8.04 14.44 -18.39
C ARG A 115 -7.93 13.24 -17.46
N GLY A 116 -8.15 12.06 -18.00
CA GLY A 116 -7.95 10.77 -17.35
C GLY A 116 -6.72 10.07 -17.89
N TYR A 117 -6.24 9.13 -17.09
CA TYR A 117 -5.11 8.26 -17.42
C TYR A 117 -5.43 6.87 -16.92
N GLN A 118 -5.19 5.85 -17.75
CA GLN A 118 -5.30 4.47 -17.33
C GLN A 118 -4.22 3.63 -17.99
N GLN A 119 -3.64 2.75 -17.17
CA GLN A 119 -2.75 1.69 -17.62
C GLN A 119 -3.56 0.39 -17.72
N ILE A 120 -3.42 -0.32 -18.84
CA ILE A 120 -4.05 -1.62 -19.08
C ILE A 120 -2.95 -2.60 -19.46
N LEU A 121 -2.86 -3.74 -18.77
CA LEU A 121 -1.92 -4.79 -19.13
C LEU A 121 -2.30 -5.39 -20.48
N LEU A 122 -1.31 -5.84 -21.25
CA LEU A 122 -1.56 -6.46 -22.55
C LEU A 122 -2.50 -7.66 -22.44
N GLU A 123 -2.32 -8.49 -21.41
CA GLU A 123 -3.16 -9.66 -21.13
C GLU A 123 -4.64 -9.30 -20.87
N ASP A 124 -4.89 -8.14 -20.28
CA ASP A 124 -6.22 -7.66 -19.95
C ASP A 124 -6.86 -6.85 -21.09
N TYR A 125 -6.12 -6.51 -22.14
CA TYR A 125 -6.54 -5.58 -23.17
C TYR A 125 -7.90 -5.95 -23.78
N HIS A 126 -8.09 -7.23 -24.10
CA HIS A 126 -9.33 -7.73 -24.69
C HIS A 126 -10.55 -7.71 -23.74
N SER A 127 -10.35 -7.52 -22.43
CA SER A 127 -11.45 -7.26 -21.50
C SER A 127 -12.00 -5.83 -21.61
N TYR A 128 -11.26 -4.92 -22.26
CA TYR A 128 -11.65 -3.53 -22.43
C TYR A 128 -12.08 -3.22 -23.86
N PHE A 129 -11.35 -3.75 -24.85
CA PHE A 129 -11.52 -3.39 -26.25
C PHE A 129 -11.51 -4.62 -27.17
N ASP A 130 -12.50 -4.69 -28.06
CA ASP A 130 -12.60 -5.72 -29.08
C ASP A 130 -11.59 -5.54 -30.23
N TYR A 131 -10.97 -4.37 -30.32
CA TYR A 131 -10.04 -4.01 -31.38
C TYR A 131 -8.93 -3.07 -30.88
N GLU A 132 -7.88 -2.89 -31.68
CA GLU A 132 -6.77 -1.97 -31.38
C GLU A 132 -7.23 -0.51 -31.40
N ILE A 133 -7.21 0.15 -30.24
CA ILE A 133 -7.59 1.55 -30.07
C ILE A 133 -6.54 2.48 -30.67
N LYS A 134 -6.99 3.59 -31.23
CA LYS A 134 -6.13 4.63 -31.81
C LYS A 134 -6.37 5.97 -31.14
N ASN A 135 -5.43 6.89 -31.35
CA ASN A 135 -5.63 8.28 -30.97
C ASN A 135 -6.91 8.81 -31.64
N LEU A 136 -7.64 9.67 -30.93
CA LEU A 136 -8.93 10.26 -31.33
C LEU A 136 -10.13 9.29 -31.33
N ASP A 137 -9.94 8.00 -31.06
CA ASP A 137 -11.07 7.08 -30.85
C ASP A 137 -11.90 7.51 -29.64
N SER A 138 -13.19 7.18 -29.67
CA SER A 138 -14.10 7.42 -28.55
C SER A 138 -14.31 6.15 -27.75
N ILE A 139 -14.04 6.22 -26.45
CA ILE A 139 -14.19 5.11 -25.50
C ILE A 139 -15.24 5.42 -24.43
N ASN A 140 -15.87 4.39 -23.89
CA ASN A 140 -16.74 4.54 -22.74
C ASN A 140 -15.90 4.57 -21.45
N ILE A 141 -16.20 5.55 -20.61
CA ILE A 141 -15.59 5.70 -19.29
C ILE A 141 -16.69 5.87 -18.25
N MET A 142 -16.37 5.54 -17.03
CA MET A 142 -17.21 5.73 -15.87
C MET A 142 -16.50 6.64 -14.88
N TYR A 143 -17.21 7.64 -14.34
CA TYR A 143 -16.63 8.57 -13.40
C TYR A 143 -17.56 8.90 -12.24
N ASN A 144 -16.98 9.30 -11.10
CA ASN A 144 -17.73 9.80 -9.96
C ASN A 144 -18.17 11.25 -10.19
N SER A 145 -19.48 11.52 -10.27
CA SER A 145 -20.00 12.86 -10.56
C SER A 145 -19.62 13.92 -9.51
N LYS A 146 -19.40 13.51 -8.26
CA LYS A 146 -18.94 14.39 -7.17
C LYS A 146 -17.45 14.66 -7.23
N SER A 147 -16.67 13.69 -7.70
CA SER A 147 -15.21 13.75 -7.83
C SER A 147 -14.76 13.22 -9.19
N PRO A 148 -14.88 14.00 -10.29
CA PRO A 148 -14.68 13.45 -11.64
C PRO A 148 -13.26 12.98 -11.97
N ASN A 149 -12.28 13.30 -11.12
CA ASN A 149 -10.93 12.77 -11.24
C ASN A 149 -10.86 11.28 -10.89
N GLU A 150 -11.84 10.76 -10.14
CA GLU A 150 -12.09 9.33 -9.98
C GLU A 150 -12.83 8.83 -11.22
N ASN A 151 -12.08 8.30 -12.18
CA ASN A 151 -12.59 7.77 -13.45
C ASN A 151 -11.87 6.49 -13.87
N LYS A 152 -12.56 5.64 -14.63
CA LYS A 152 -12.02 4.41 -15.21
C LYS A 152 -12.64 4.14 -16.57
N ILE A 153 -11.89 3.51 -17.47
CA ILE A 153 -12.38 2.98 -18.74
C ILE A 153 -13.28 1.77 -18.44
N CYS A 154 -14.45 1.71 -19.08
CA CYS A 154 -15.36 0.59 -18.92
C CYS A 154 -14.82 -0.67 -19.62
N LYS A 155 -14.96 -1.83 -18.98
CA LYS A 155 -14.77 -3.13 -19.64
C LYS A 155 -15.86 -3.33 -20.70
N ASN A 156 -15.51 -3.92 -21.84
CA ASN A 156 -16.37 -4.04 -23.04
C ASN A 156 -16.98 -2.70 -23.50
N GLY A 157 -16.27 -1.59 -23.32
CA GLY A 157 -16.74 -0.30 -23.78
C GLY A 157 -16.83 -0.29 -25.31
N GLN A 158 -18.03 -0.09 -25.88
CA GLN A 158 -18.17 0.07 -27.32
C GLN A 158 -17.34 1.27 -27.80
N VAL A 159 -16.22 0.98 -28.45
CA VAL A 159 -15.38 2.00 -29.06
C VAL A 159 -15.98 2.35 -30.41
N LYS A 160 -16.17 3.64 -30.68
CA LYS A 160 -16.59 4.14 -32.00
C LYS A 160 -15.48 4.98 -32.59
N ARG A 161 -15.00 4.59 -33.78
CA ARG A 161 -14.07 5.41 -34.57
C ARG A 161 -14.75 6.72 -34.94
N MET A 162 -14.09 7.85 -34.65
CA MET A 162 -14.51 9.12 -35.23
C MET A 162 -14.22 9.09 -36.73
N SER A 163 -15.24 9.32 -37.56
CA SER A 163 -15.03 9.46 -39.00
C SER A 163 -14.10 10.64 -39.26
N THR A 164 -12.88 10.37 -39.70
CA THR A 164 -12.01 11.40 -40.25
C THR A 164 -12.59 11.80 -41.59
N THR A 165 -13.41 12.86 -41.62
CA THR A 165 -13.80 13.50 -42.87
C THR A 165 -12.50 14.01 -43.51
N PRO A 166 -12.14 13.55 -44.72
CA PRO A 166 -10.97 14.09 -45.40
C PRO A 166 -11.23 15.56 -45.68
N ILE A 167 -10.32 16.41 -45.24
CA ILE A 167 -10.27 17.80 -45.66
C ILE A 167 -9.95 17.76 -47.16
N LYS A 168 -10.94 18.08 -47.99
CA LYS A 168 -10.75 18.32 -49.42
C LYS A 168 -10.13 19.69 -49.64
#